data_AF-A0A7M3YGR5-F1
#
_entry.id   AF-A0A7M3YGR5-F1
#
_cell.length_a   1.000
_cell.length_b   1.000
_cell.length_c   1.000
_cell.angle_alpha   90.00
_cell.angle_beta   90.00
_cell.angle_gamma   90.00
#
_symmetry.space_group_name_H-M   'P 1'
#
loop_
_entity.id
_entity.type
_entity.pdbx_description
1 polymer ?
#
loop_
_entity_poly.entity_id
_entity_poly.type
_entity_poly.pdbx_seq_one_letter_code
_entity_poly.pdbx_strand_id
1 'polypeptide(L)'
;MAGLFPENGIEYFVSHYDYYQPEAYLPKRDLYIDKELSINERIEQERFATVASLVSRPDCVVVSSVSCIYGLNAPETFLSYHCRIHVDQVIEPIDLVRELVALQYERTSTDLERGQVRLRGENLDVWMPSRDDPL
;
A
#
# COMPACT_ATOMS: atom_id res chain seq x y z
N MET A 1 8.29 20.11 -6.50
CA MET A 1 6.81 20.11 -6.50
C MET A 1 6.26 20.14 -5.08
N ALA A 2 6.74 19.26 -4.17
CA ALA A 2 6.34 19.29 -2.75
C ALA A 2 6.47 20.68 -2.09
N GLY A 3 7.56 21.42 -2.34
CA GLY A 3 7.73 22.78 -1.80
C GLY A 3 6.74 23.84 -2.31
N LEU A 4 5.91 23.53 -3.32
CA LEU A 4 4.85 24.44 -3.80
C LEU A 4 3.51 24.19 -3.12
N PHE A 5 3.31 23.02 -2.51
CA PHE A 5 2.04 22.56 -1.96
C PHE A 5 2.26 21.83 -0.62
N PRO A 6 2.73 22.51 0.43
CA PRO A 6 3.19 21.88 1.67
C PRO A 6 2.06 21.20 2.47
N GLU A 7 0.82 21.66 2.31
CA GLU A 7 -0.34 21.14 3.05
C GLU A 7 -1.13 20.08 2.25
N ASN A 8 -0.85 19.90 0.96
CA ASN A 8 -1.60 19.00 0.08
C ASN A 8 -0.95 17.62 -0.02
N GLY A 9 -1.72 16.61 -0.41
CA GLY A 9 -1.21 15.26 -0.65
C GLY A 9 -0.44 15.21 -1.97
N ILE A 10 0.89 15.35 -1.93
CA ILE A 10 1.74 15.22 -3.11
C ILE A 10 2.28 13.79 -3.18
N GLU A 11 1.77 13.04 -4.15
CA GLU A 11 1.95 11.59 -4.24
C GLU A 11 2.72 11.18 -5.50
N TYR A 12 3.38 10.02 -5.45
CA TYR A 12 4.17 9.49 -6.56
C TYR A 12 3.70 8.10 -7.00
N PHE A 13 3.34 7.97 -8.27
CA PHE A 13 2.78 6.73 -8.82
C PHE A 13 3.48 6.30 -10.11
N VAL A 14 4.51 5.47 -9.98
CA VAL A 14 5.27 4.93 -11.13
C VAL A 14 5.37 3.41 -11.04
N SER A 15 5.97 2.77 -12.03
CA SER A 15 6.24 1.33 -11.96
C SER A 15 7.12 1.01 -10.75
N HIS A 16 6.64 0.14 -9.88
CA HIS A 16 7.42 -0.46 -8.79
C HIS A 16 8.44 -1.51 -9.24
N TYR A 17 8.59 -1.79 -10.53
CA TYR A 17 9.60 -2.73 -11.01
C TYR A 17 10.92 -2.01 -11.29
N ASP A 18 11.98 -2.37 -10.55
CA ASP A 18 13.35 -1.99 -10.88
C ASP A 18 13.86 -2.75 -12.11
N TYR A 19 13.42 -3.99 -12.27
CA TYR A 19 13.63 -4.82 -13.46
C TYR A 19 12.35 -5.55 -13.81
N TYR A 20 12.01 -5.60 -15.11
CA TYR A 20 10.83 -6.31 -15.60
C TYR A 20 11.09 -6.91 -16.99
N GLN A 21 11.06 -8.24 -17.05
CA GLN A 21 10.99 -9.03 -18.27
C GLN A 21 9.58 -9.65 -18.37
N PRO A 22 8.78 -9.27 -19.39
CA PRO A 22 7.49 -9.90 -19.58
C PRO A 22 7.65 -11.34 -20.05
N GLU A 23 6.65 -12.16 -19.74
CA GLU A 23 6.48 -13.47 -20.35
C GLU A 23 6.27 -13.32 -21.86
N ALA A 24 6.99 -14.09 -22.66
CA ALA A 24 6.85 -14.04 -24.11
C ALA A 24 7.19 -15.38 -24.76
N TYR A 25 6.48 -15.73 -25.83
CA TYR A 25 6.86 -16.83 -26.70
C TYR A 25 7.35 -16.27 -28.05
N LEU A 26 8.49 -16.75 -28.53
CA LEU A 26 9.13 -16.37 -29.79
C LEU A 26 9.03 -17.52 -30.80
N PRO A 27 8.01 -17.56 -31.67
CA PRO A 27 7.74 -18.72 -32.54
C PRO A 27 8.90 -19.04 -33.49
N LYS A 28 9.63 -18.04 -33.97
CA LYS A 28 10.75 -18.22 -34.90
C LYS A 28 11.91 -19.03 -34.32
N ARG A 29 12.03 -19.06 -32.99
CA ARG A 29 13.11 -19.74 -32.27
C ARG A 29 12.59 -20.89 -31.40
N ASP A 30 11.28 -21.13 -31.42
CA ASP A 30 10.59 -22.01 -30.47
C ASP A 30 11.05 -21.77 -29.03
N LEU A 31 11.15 -20.49 -28.65
CA LEU A 31 11.69 -20.08 -27.36
C LEU A 31 10.60 -19.44 -26.52
N TYR A 32 10.36 -20.01 -25.36
CA TYR A 32 9.58 -19.38 -24.29
C TYR A 32 10.52 -18.62 -23.36
N ILE A 33 10.14 -17.38 -23.03
CA ILE A 33 10.83 -16.48 -22.13
C ILE A 33 9.93 -16.33 -20.91
N ASP A 34 10.43 -16.80 -19.77
CA ASP A 34 9.76 -16.67 -18.48
C ASP A 34 9.68 -15.21 -18.03
N LYS A 35 8.62 -14.93 -17.25
CA LYS A 35 8.48 -13.66 -16.54
C LYS A 35 9.52 -13.58 -15.43
N GLU A 36 10.33 -12.53 -15.47
CA GLU A 36 11.28 -12.20 -14.40
C GLU A 36 11.08 -10.75 -13.97
N LEU A 37 11.14 -10.48 -12.67
CA LEU A 37 10.96 -9.13 -12.15
C LEU A 37 11.69 -8.92 -10.83
N SER A 38 11.97 -7.66 -10.53
CA SER A 38 12.45 -7.20 -9.23
C SER A 38 11.60 -6.00 -8.81
N ILE A 39 11.10 -6.03 -7.58
CA ILE A 39 10.21 -5.00 -7.02
C ILE A 39 11.02 -4.06 -6.13
N ASN A 40 10.73 -2.78 -6.27
CA ASN A 40 11.18 -1.72 -5.41
C ASN A 40 10.14 -1.45 -4.31
N GLU A 41 10.44 -1.90 -3.10
CA GLU A 41 9.55 -1.76 -1.94
C GLU A 41 9.19 -0.31 -1.61
N ARG A 42 10.10 0.65 -1.87
CA ARG A 42 9.82 2.07 -1.65
C ARG A 42 8.79 2.60 -2.64
N ILE A 43 8.92 2.24 -3.91
CA ILE A 43 7.95 2.67 -4.93
C ILE A 43 6.60 1.99 -4.72
N GLU A 44 6.57 0.72 -4.29
CA GLU A 44 5.31 0.05 -3.97
C GLU A 44 4.59 0.72 -2.80
N GLN A 45 5.34 1.13 -1.77
CA GLN A 45 4.81 1.95 -0.69
C GLN A 45 4.20 3.26 -1.18
N GLU A 46 4.91 4.01 -2.02
CA GLU A 46 4.43 5.30 -2.56
C GLU A 46 3.19 5.12 -3.42
N ARG A 47 3.08 4.01 -4.17
CA ARG A 47 1.87 3.65 -4.92
C ARG A 47 0.69 3.38 -3.99
N PHE A 48 0.91 2.63 -2.90
CA PHE A 48 -0.13 2.36 -1.93
C PHE A 48 -0.57 3.64 -1.20
N ALA A 49 0.38 4.49 -0.81
CA ALA A 49 0.12 5.82 -0.25
C ALA A 49 -0.71 6.69 -1.21
N THR A 50 -0.36 6.69 -2.50
CA THR A 50 -1.13 7.42 -3.53
C THR A 50 -2.59 7.00 -3.53
N VAL A 51 -2.87 5.69 -3.58
CA VAL A 51 -4.25 5.18 -3.62
C VAL A 51 -4.99 5.53 -2.32
N ALA A 52 -4.35 5.35 -1.17
CA ALA A 52 -4.92 5.72 0.13
C ALA A 52 -5.25 7.21 0.22
N SER A 53 -4.38 8.09 -0.28
CA SER A 53 -4.60 9.53 -0.33
C SER A 53 -5.77 9.90 -1.23
N LEU A 54 -5.84 9.34 -2.44
CA LEU A 54 -6.93 9.61 -3.39
C LEU A 54 -8.33 9.27 -2.85
N VAL A 55 -8.45 8.28 -1.95
CA VAL A 55 -9.74 7.90 -1.35
C VAL A 55 -10.04 8.59 -0.02
N SER A 56 -9.02 9.16 0.64
CA SER A 56 -9.15 9.73 2.00
C SER A 56 -9.24 11.24 2.02
N ARG A 57 -8.73 11.94 0.99
CA ARG A 57 -8.73 13.40 0.93
C ARG A 57 -8.99 13.92 -0.49
N PRO A 58 -9.63 15.09 -0.64
CA PRO A 58 -9.95 15.67 -1.94
C PRO A 58 -8.79 16.46 -2.58
N ASP A 59 -7.74 16.77 -1.83
CA ASP A 59 -6.68 17.71 -2.21
C ASP A 59 -5.34 16.99 -2.47
N CYS A 60 -5.35 16.14 -3.50
CA CYS A 60 -4.20 15.37 -3.96
C CYS A 60 -3.67 15.83 -5.32
N VAL A 61 -2.35 15.82 -5.48
CA VAL A 61 -1.68 15.92 -6.78
C VAL A 61 -0.78 14.71 -6.94
N VAL A 62 -1.06 13.89 -7.95
CA VAL A 62 -0.29 12.68 -8.23
C VAL A 62 0.64 12.93 -9.41
N VAL A 63 1.95 12.73 -9.19
CA VAL A 63 2.94 12.69 -10.27
C VAL A 63 3.09 11.24 -10.70
N SER A 64 2.78 10.95 -11.97
CA SER A 64 2.70 9.57 -12.46
C SER A 64 3.36 9.37 -13.82
N SER A 65 3.81 8.14 -14.07
CA SER A 65 4.14 7.65 -15.41
C SER A 65 2.90 7.07 -16.09
N VAL A 66 3.07 6.41 -17.25
CA VAL A 66 1.99 5.62 -17.88
C VAL A 66 1.47 4.49 -17.00
N SER A 67 2.07 4.24 -15.83
CA SER A 67 1.53 3.26 -14.87
C SER A 67 0.09 3.58 -14.44
N CYS A 68 -0.36 4.84 -14.48
CA CYS A 68 -1.72 5.22 -14.11
C CYS A 68 -2.82 4.66 -15.03
N ILE A 69 -2.47 4.19 -16.23
CA ILE A 69 -3.42 3.53 -17.14
C ILE A 69 -3.37 2.00 -17.06
N TYR A 70 -2.51 1.44 -16.20
CA TYR A 70 -2.47 0.01 -15.93
C TYR A 70 -3.44 -0.37 -14.83
N GLY A 71 -3.94 -1.61 -14.89
CA GLY A 71 -5.03 -2.08 -14.04
C GLY A 71 -4.75 -1.91 -12.55
N LEU A 72 -5.62 -1.13 -11.90
CA LEU A 72 -5.80 -1.10 -10.45
C LEU A 72 -7.25 -1.55 -10.18
N ASN A 73 -7.51 -2.04 -8.97
CA ASN A 73 -8.88 -2.25 -8.52
C ASN A 73 -9.67 -0.94 -8.53
N ALA A 74 -10.98 -1.05 -8.72
CA ALA A 74 -11.86 0.11 -8.64
C ALA A 74 -11.78 0.76 -7.24
N PRO A 75 -11.93 2.09 -7.12
CA PRO A 75 -11.86 2.79 -5.84
C PRO A 75 -12.82 2.22 -4.78
N GLU A 76 -14.00 1.77 -5.21
CA GLU A 76 -15.01 1.14 -4.37
C GLU A 76 -14.50 -0.13 -3.70
N THR A 77 -13.65 -0.90 -4.40
CA THR A 77 -13.01 -2.08 -3.84
C THR A 77 -12.10 -1.69 -2.69
N PHE A 78 -11.25 -0.68 -2.87
CA PHE A 78 -10.38 -0.21 -1.80
C PHE A 78 -11.19 0.30 -0.60
N LEU A 79 -12.25 1.07 -0.86
CA LEU A 79 -13.16 1.57 0.17
C LEU A 79 -13.94 0.46 0.89
N SER A 80 -14.16 -0.70 0.26
CA SER A 80 -14.79 -1.84 0.94
C SER A 80 -13.88 -2.57 1.92
N TYR A 81 -12.56 -2.39 1.82
CA TYR A 81 -11.54 -3.04 2.63
C TYR A 81 -10.75 -2.02 3.47
N HIS A 82 -11.43 -1.34 4.39
CA HIS A 82 -10.78 -0.46 5.37
C HIS A 82 -11.29 -0.74 6.79
N CYS A 83 -10.42 -0.50 7.77
CA CYS A 83 -10.79 -0.42 9.17
C CYS A 83 -10.88 1.05 9.56
N ARG A 84 -11.96 1.45 10.22
CA ARG A 84 -12.17 2.82 10.68
C ARG A 84 -12.08 2.87 12.19
N ILE A 85 -11.09 3.60 12.69
CA ILE A 85 -10.88 3.83 14.12
C ILE A 85 -10.98 5.31 14.44
N HIS A 86 -11.51 5.65 15.62
CA HIS A 86 -11.54 7.01 16.12
C HIS A 86 -11.33 7.08 17.64
N VAL A 87 -10.91 8.25 18.12
CA VAL A 87 -10.78 8.52 19.57
C VAL A 87 -12.14 8.32 20.25
N ASP A 88 -12.14 7.74 21.44
CA ASP A 88 -13.33 7.38 22.23
C ASP A 88 -14.21 6.26 21.66
N GLN A 89 -13.75 5.54 20.63
CA GLN A 89 -14.44 4.34 20.15
C GLN A 89 -14.41 3.23 21.19
N VAL A 90 -15.58 2.63 21.47
CA VAL A 90 -15.68 1.43 22.31
C VAL A 90 -15.36 0.21 21.43
N ILE A 91 -14.16 -0.33 21.59
CA ILE A 91 -13.68 -1.51 20.86
C ILE A 91 -12.71 -2.31 21.72
N GLU A 92 -12.83 -3.64 21.69
CA GLU A 92 -11.84 -4.52 22.32
C GLU A 92 -10.59 -4.62 21.43
N PRO A 93 -9.37 -4.45 21.97
CA PRO A 93 -8.14 -4.48 21.16
C PRO A 93 -7.99 -5.76 20.32
N ILE A 94 -8.47 -6.90 20.83
CA ILE A 94 -8.41 -8.18 20.13
C ILE A 94 -9.32 -8.22 18.90
N ASP A 95 -10.46 -7.53 18.94
CA ASP A 95 -11.38 -7.47 17.81
C ASP A 95 -10.81 -6.55 16.71
N LEU A 96 -10.17 -5.45 17.10
CA LEU A 96 -9.42 -4.61 16.16
C LEU A 96 -8.28 -5.37 15.48
N VAL A 97 -7.53 -6.20 16.22
CA VAL A 97 -6.51 -7.07 15.62
C VAL A 97 -7.12 -8.03 14.59
N ARG A 98 -8.29 -8.61 14.86
CA ARG A 98 -8.97 -9.51 13.91
C ARG A 98 -9.39 -8.78 12.63
N GLU A 99 -9.91 -7.57 12.75
CA GLU A 99 -10.24 -6.74 11.58
C GLU A 99 -9.00 -6.42 10.74
N LEU A 100 -7.89 -6.03 11.39
CA LEU A 100 -6.64 -5.74 10.69
C LEU A 100 -6.05 -6.98 10.02
N VAL A 101 -6.10 -8.14 10.67
CA VAL A 101 -5.67 -9.42 10.05
C VAL A 101 -6.54 -9.77 8.84
N ALA A 102 -7.86 -9.50 8.88
CA ALA A 102 -8.72 -9.68 7.72
C ALA A 102 -8.32 -8.77 6.53
N LEU A 103 -7.72 -7.61 6.82
CA LEU A 103 -7.13 -6.68 5.85
C LEU A 103 -5.69 -7.03 5.45
N GLN A 104 -5.24 -8.28 5.70
CA GLN A 104 -3.90 -8.79 5.36
C GLN A 104 -2.75 -8.23 6.21
N TYR A 105 -3.02 -7.60 7.35
CA TYR A 105 -1.94 -7.29 8.29
C TYR A 105 -1.43 -8.57 8.97
N GLU A 106 -0.12 -8.65 9.17
CA GLU A 106 0.50 -9.75 9.91
C GLU A 106 0.64 -9.38 11.39
N ARG A 107 0.23 -10.30 12.28
CA ARG A 107 0.43 -10.11 13.72
C ARG A 107 1.83 -10.54 14.11
N THR A 108 2.57 -9.66 14.76
CA THR A 108 3.90 -9.94 15.32
C THR A 108 3.92 -9.79 16.85
N SER A 109 4.83 -10.50 17.51
CA SER A 109 5.17 -10.33 18.93
C SER A 109 6.55 -9.69 19.13
N THR A 110 7.32 -9.52 18.05
CA THR A 110 8.71 -9.05 18.06
C THR A 110 8.79 -7.58 17.62
N ASP A 111 9.85 -7.24 16.89
CA ASP A 111 9.95 -5.96 16.20
C ASP A 111 8.82 -5.83 15.17
N LEU A 112 8.33 -4.60 15.06
CA LEU A 112 7.22 -4.24 14.21
C LEU A 112 7.78 -3.83 12.85
N GLU A 113 7.31 -4.48 11.79
CA GLU A 113 7.63 -4.12 10.40
C GLU A 113 6.38 -3.57 9.70
N ARG A 114 6.58 -3.01 8.50
CA ARG A 114 5.49 -2.48 7.70
C ARG A 114 4.48 -3.56 7.34
N GLY A 115 3.18 -3.22 7.42
CA GLY A 115 2.10 -4.17 7.20
C GLY A 115 1.84 -5.08 8.39
N GLN A 116 2.49 -4.82 9.54
CA GLN A 116 2.30 -5.60 10.75
C GLN A 116 1.54 -4.84 11.85
N VAL A 117 1.00 -5.63 12.77
CA VAL A 117 0.35 -5.16 14.00
C VAL A 117 0.93 -5.87 15.21
N ARG A 118 1.03 -5.16 16.34
CA ARG A 118 1.57 -5.71 17.58
C ARG A 118 0.77 -5.24 18.77
N LEU A 119 0.21 -6.19 19.51
CA LEU A 119 -0.56 -5.93 20.73
C LEU A 119 0.32 -6.14 21.97
N ARG A 120 0.49 -5.10 22.79
CA ARG A 120 1.22 -5.10 24.07
C ARG A 120 0.33 -4.58 25.19
N GLY A 121 -0.32 -5.50 25.89
CA GLY A 121 -1.32 -5.14 26.91
C GLY A 121 -2.52 -4.47 26.25
N GLU A 122 -2.75 -3.20 26.59
CA GLU A 122 -3.83 -2.37 26.03
C GLU A 122 -3.37 -1.53 24.82
N ASN A 123 -2.08 -1.51 24.51
CA ASN A 123 -1.53 -0.75 23.39
C ASN A 123 -1.45 -1.63 22.14
N LEU A 124 -2.04 -1.16 21.05
CA LEU A 124 -1.93 -1.78 19.73
C LEU A 124 -1.09 -0.88 18.83
N ASP A 125 0.13 -1.33 18.50
CA ASP A 125 0.99 -0.68 17.53
C ASP A 125 0.60 -1.16 16.11
N VAL A 126 0.50 -0.24 15.14
CA VAL A 126 0.11 -0.56 13.76
C VAL A 126 1.03 0.13 12.76
N TRP A 127 1.76 -0.63 11.95
CA TRP A 127 2.54 -0.04 10.85
C TRP A 127 1.81 -0.19 9.52
N MET A 128 1.19 0.90 9.07
CA MET A 128 0.44 0.89 7.81
C MET A 128 1.36 0.73 6.58
N PRO A 129 0.93 0.00 5.53
CA PRO A 129 1.67 -0.09 4.27
C PRO A 129 1.94 1.25 3.59
N SER A 130 1.10 2.26 3.82
CA SER A 130 1.26 3.62 3.27
C SER A 130 2.23 4.52 4.05
N ARG A 131 2.72 4.11 5.23
CA ARG A 131 3.42 5.03 6.17
C ARG A 131 4.90 4.70 6.36
N ASP A 132 5.66 5.75 6.64
CA ASP A 132 7.07 5.67 7.02
C ASP A 132 7.27 5.33 8.51
N ASP A 133 6.26 5.59 9.32
CA ASP A 133 6.25 5.42 10.77
C ASP A 133 5.00 4.65 11.25
N PRO A 134 5.14 3.84 12.31
CA PRO A 134 4.01 3.17 12.94
C PRO A 134 3.12 4.14 13.72
N LEU A 135 1.84 3.77 13.84
CA LEU A 135 0.84 4.37 14.72
C LEU A 135 0.88 3.71 16.11
#